data_AF-A0A1B6J897-F1
#
_entry.id   AF-A0A1B6J897-F1
#
_cell.length_a   1.000
_cell.length_b   1.000
_cell.length_c   1.000
_cell.angle_alpha   90.00
_cell.angle_beta   90.00
_cell.angle_gamma   90.00
#
_symmetry.space_group_name_H-M   'P 1'
#
loop_
_entity.id
_entity.type
_entity.pdbx_description
1 polymer ?
#
loop_
_entity_poly.entity_id
_entity_poly.type
_entity_poly.pdbx_seq_one_letter_code
_entity_poly.pdbx_strand_id
1 'polypeptide(L)'
;NGRPCRGRMHDTILDWEANLPENDLGMADFHSCVADLCICLGTTLQIVPSGNLPLHTKKYNNGRLVICNLQPTKHDRKADLLIHTYVDDILTQLMEKLGLMIPEYSRPDDPTMARRMVEWTILDSEVQTMRRLYEKTCCKGKKKKSDKEKFSNFKKLKREPGIDDVQCNMKDVKDIKTEIKVEIEVNGITTTG
;
A
#
# COMPACT_ATOMS: atom_id res chain seq x y z
N ASN A 1 0.04 1.68 -37.83
CA ASN A 1 1.45 1.24 -37.92
C ASN A 1 1.63 -0.10 -37.21
N GLY A 2 1.55 -1.22 -37.93
CA GLY A 2 1.53 -2.59 -37.37
C GLY A 2 2.84 -3.37 -37.50
N ARG A 3 4.00 -2.74 -37.23
CA ARG A 3 5.26 -3.48 -37.18
C ARG A 3 5.42 -4.12 -35.79
N PRO A 4 5.75 -5.42 -35.68
CA PRO A 4 5.98 -6.06 -34.39
C PRO A 4 7.18 -5.42 -33.68
N CYS A 5 7.07 -5.27 -32.36
CA CYS A 5 8.17 -4.78 -31.53
C CYS A 5 9.37 -5.72 -31.67
N ARG A 6 10.56 -5.17 -31.96
CA ARG A 6 11.84 -5.90 -32.06
C ARG A 6 12.75 -5.65 -30.87
N GLY A 7 12.18 -5.19 -29.75
CA GLY A 7 12.92 -4.95 -28.51
C GLY A 7 13.51 -6.25 -27.95
N ARG A 8 14.64 -6.13 -27.25
CA ARG A 8 15.18 -7.24 -26.47
C ARG A 8 14.39 -7.34 -25.16
N MET A 9 14.02 -8.56 -24.79
CA MET A 9 13.40 -8.83 -23.51
C MET A 9 14.48 -8.84 -22.43
N HIS A 10 14.21 -8.16 -21.33
CA HIS A 10 15.04 -8.13 -20.14
C HIS A 10 14.22 -8.67 -18.97
N ASP A 11 14.86 -9.30 -18.00
CA ASP A 11 14.20 -9.67 -16.75
C ASP A 11 13.92 -8.41 -15.90
N THR A 12 13.10 -8.59 -14.86
CA THR A 12 12.70 -7.53 -13.94
C THR A 12 13.39 -7.68 -12.58
N ILE A 13 14.46 -8.47 -12.49
CA ILE A 13 15.17 -8.72 -11.24
C ILE A 13 16.16 -7.57 -11.02
N LEU A 14 16.03 -6.91 -9.87
CA LEU A 14 16.88 -5.78 -9.52
C LEU A 14 18.19 -6.27 -8.90
N ASP A 15 19.31 -5.79 -9.45
CA ASP A 15 20.62 -5.91 -8.81
C ASP A 15 20.81 -4.81 -7.75
N TRP A 16 21.85 -4.90 -6.93
CA TRP A 16 22.09 -4.01 -5.78
C TRP A 16 22.16 -2.52 -6.14
N GLU A 17 22.67 -2.21 -7.33
CA GLU A 17 22.83 -0.83 -7.82
C GLU A 17 21.66 -0.38 -8.70
N ALA A 18 20.66 -1.25 -8.94
CA ALA A 18 19.52 -0.93 -9.76
C ALA A 18 18.53 -0.03 -9.01
N ASN A 19 17.98 0.97 -9.70
CA ASN A 19 16.88 1.76 -9.18
C ASN A 19 15.57 0.94 -9.26
N LEU A 20 14.69 1.13 -8.27
CA LEU A 20 13.35 0.57 -8.36
C LEU A 20 12.56 1.19 -9.53
N PRO A 21 11.65 0.43 -10.15
CA PRO A 21 10.76 0.96 -11.17
C PRO A 21 9.93 2.12 -10.63
N GLU A 22 9.93 3.23 -11.38
CA GLU A 22 9.38 4.53 -10.92
C GLU A 22 7.87 4.47 -10.69
N ASN A 23 7.13 3.78 -11.57
CA ASN A 23 5.67 3.68 -11.48
C ASN A 23 5.25 2.86 -10.26
N ASP A 24 5.86 1.70 -10.03
CA ASP A 24 5.60 0.84 -8.87
C ASP A 24 5.95 1.54 -7.56
N LEU A 25 7.14 2.16 -7.50
CA LEU A 25 7.58 2.87 -6.31
C LEU A 25 6.68 4.09 -6.03
N GLY A 26 6.31 4.84 -7.07
CA GLY A 26 5.40 5.98 -6.98
C GLY A 26 4.01 5.57 -6.49
N MET A 27 3.45 4.50 -7.04
CA MET A 27 2.17 3.95 -6.59
C MET A 27 2.23 3.50 -5.13
N ALA A 28 3.25 2.73 -4.77
CA ALA A 28 3.42 2.25 -3.40
C ALA A 28 3.56 3.40 -2.40
N ASP A 29 4.28 4.47 -2.79
CA ASP A 29 4.41 5.70 -1.98
C ASP A 29 3.06 6.40 -1.78
N PHE A 30 2.29 6.60 -2.84
CA PHE A 30 0.97 7.24 -2.74
C PHE A 30 0.00 6.40 -1.89
N HIS A 31 -0.05 5.08 -2.09
CA HIS A 31 -0.90 4.20 -1.28
C HIS A 31 -0.49 4.23 0.19
N SER A 32 0.81 4.19 0.47
CA SER A 32 1.31 4.25 1.84
C SER A 32 0.95 5.58 2.51
N CYS A 33 1.02 6.69 1.79
CA CYS A 33 0.65 8.01 2.32
C CYS A 33 -0.85 8.16 2.62
N VAL A 34 -1.72 7.54 1.81
CA VAL A 34 -3.18 7.67 1.93
C VAL A 34 -3.79 6.64 2.88
N ALA A 35 -3.14 5.50 3.09
CA ALA A 35 -3.61 4.45 3.98
C ALA A 35 -3.80 4.97 5.42
N ASP A 36 -4.80 4.45 6.11
CA ASP A 36 -5.03 4.63 7.56
C ASP A 36 -4.49 3.45 8.38
N LEU A 37 -4.17 2.33 7.73
CA LEU A 37 -3.54 1.15 8.29
C LEU A 37 -2.51 0.59 7.31
N CYS A 38 -1.30 0.29 7.80
CA CYS A 38 -0.27 -0.44 7.07
C CYS A 38 0.16 -1.66 7.88
N ILE A 39 0.16 -2.83 7.24
CA ILE A 39 0.52 -4.11 7.86
C ILE A 39 1.75 -4.65 7.13
N CYS A 40 2.85 -4.82 7.86
CA CYS A 40 4.07 -5.43 7.35
C CYS A 40 4.10 -6.91 7.73
N LEU A 41 4.16 -7.80 6.74
CA LEU A 41 4.21 -9.24 6.94
C LEU A 41 5.57 -9.78 6.47
N GLY A 42 6.30 -10.46 7.35
CA GLY A 42 7.50 -11.23 6.96
C GLY A 42 8.65 -10.40 6.38
N THR A 43 8.81 -9.15 6.81
CA THR A 43 9.87 -8.25 6.32
C THR A 43 10.63 -7.58 7.46
N THR A 44 11.95 -7.45 7.30
CA THR A 44 12.83 -6.76 8.27
C THR A 44 12.86 -5.24 8.08
N LEU A 45 12.28 -4.74 6.98
CA LEU A 45 12.22 -3.32 6.61
C LEU A 45 13.59 -2.64 6.48
N GLN A 46 14.66 -3.40 6.18
CA GLN A 46 16.02 -2.85 6.12
C GLN A 46 16.34 -2.15 4.79
N ILE A 47 15.79 -2.64 3.68
CA ILE A 47 16.09 -2.15 2.33
C ILE A 47 15.36 -0.83 2.06
N VAL A 48 16.11 0.19 1.62
CA VAL A 48 15.60 1.53 1.31
C VAL A 48 15.55 1.68 -0.20
N PRO A 49 14.49 2.27 -0.80
CA PRO A 49 13.37 2.99 -0.16
C PRO A 49 12.22 2.13 0.39
N SER A 50 12.06 0.87 -0.02
CA SER A 50 10.85 0.07 0.24
C SER A 50 10.49 -0.07 1.73
N GLY A 51 11.47 -0.28 2.60
CA GLY A 51 11.26 -0.43 4.04
C GLY A 51 10.78 0.84 4.74
N ASN A 52 10.92 2.02 4.12
CA ASN A 52 10.42 3.28 4.67
C ASN A 52 8.94 3.54 4.32
N LEU A 53 8.39 2.86 3.31
CA LEU A 53 7.01 3.07 2.85
C LEU A 53 5.97 2.95 3.99
N PRO A 54 6.02 1.93 4.88
CA PRO A 54 5.07 1.81 5.98
C PRO A 54 5.08 3.00 6.96
N LEU A 55 6.19 3.75 7.02
CA LEU A 55 6.27 4.95 7.87
C LEU A 55 5.47 6.12 7.31
N HIS A 56 5.20 6.13 6.00
CA HIS A 56 4.46 7.21 5.36
C HIS A 56 3.01 7.23 5.82
N THR A 57 2.41 6.06 6.07
CA THR A 57 1.07 5.90 6.66
C THR A 57 0.94 6.67 7.98
N LYS A 58 1.90 6.46 8.88
CA LYS A 58 1.94 7.14 10.18
C LYS A 58 2.21 8.64 10.04
N LYS A 59 3.08 9.03 9.11
CA LYS A 59 3.51 10.42 8.93
C LYS A 59 2.47 11.33 8.28
N TYR A 60 1.76 10.83 7.27
CA TYR A 60 0.92 11.67 6.40
C TYR A 60 -0.58 11.59 6.72
N ASN A 61 -1.08 10.40 7.09
CA ASN A 61 -2.49 10.21 7.39
C ASN A 61 -2.76 9.93 8.89
N ASN A 62 -1.71 10.00 9.73
CA ASN A 62 -1.78 9.63 11.14
C ASN A 62 -2.35 8.21 11.33
N GLY A 63 -2.10 7.34 10.34
CA GLY A 63 -2.55 5.96 10.33
C GLY A 63 -1.72 5.07 11.26
N ARG A 64 -2.17 3.82 11.40
CA ARG A 64 -1.55 2.83 12.27
C ARG A 64 -0.59 1.93 11.50
N LEU A 65 0.50 1.55 12.15
CA LEU A 65 1.49 0.62 11.62
C LEU A 65 1.49 -0.66 12.45
N VAL A 66 1.21 -1.79 11.81
CA VAL A 66 1.29 -3.13 12.40
C VAL A 66 2.44 -3.87 11.76
N ILE A 67 3.29 -4.50 12.58
CA ILE A 67 4.42 -5.29 12.09
C ILE A 67 4.30 -6.71 12.62
N CYS A 68 4.26 -7.68 11.70
CA CYS A 68 4.22 -9.11 11.98
C CYS A 68 5.50 -9.75 11.45
N ASN A 69 6.44 -10.05 12.35
CA ASN A 69 7.70 -10.69 11.98
C ASN A 69 8.32 -11.45 13.15
N LEU A 70 8.96 -12.59 12.87
CA LEU A 70 9.67 -13.38 13.88
C LEU A 70 10.93 -12.66 14.40
N GLN A 71 11.60 -11.91 13.53
CA GLN A 71 12.83 -11.18 13.86
C GLN A 71 12.54 -9.70 14.11
N PRO A 72 13.38 -9.01 14.91
CA PRO A 72 13.31 -7.56 15.05
C PRO A 72 13.39 -6.85 13.69
N THR A 73 12.62 -5.79 13.51
CA THR A 73 12.65 -4.97 12.29
C THR A 73 13.28 -3.61 12.54
N LYS A 74 13.69 -2.93 11.47
CA LYS A 74 14.25 -1.57 11.56
C LYS A 74 13.30 -0.55 12.20
N HIS A 75 12.00 -0.82 12.21
CA HIS A 75 10.96 0.15 12.55
C HIS A 75 10.04 -0.27 13.70
N ASP A 76 10.43 -1.27 14.49
CA ASP A 76 9.65 -1.78 15.63
C ASP A 76 9.20 -0.66 16.58
N ARG A 77 10.08 0.29 16.91
CA ARG A 77 9.78 1.43 17.80
C ARG A 77 8.69 2.37 17.27
N LYS A 78 8.39 2.31 15.98
CA LYS A 78 7.37 3.15 15.33
C LYS A 78 6.06 2.41 15.12
N ALA A 79 6.03 1.08 15.30
CA ALA A 79 4.82 0.29 15.17
C ALA A 79 3.84 0.62 16.31
N ASP A 80 2.55 0.62 16.00
CA ASP A 80 1.46 0.69 16.96
C ASP A 80 1.13 -0.70 17.53
N LEU A 81 1.43 -1.76 16.76
CA LEU A 81 1.32 -3.15 17.19
C LEU A 81 2.46 -3.96 16.58
N LEU A 82 3.13 -4.75 17.42
CA LEU A 82 4.23 -5.63 17.03
C LEU A 82 3.85 -7.06 17.42
N ILE A 83 3.86 -7.98 16.45
CA ILE A 83 3.48 -9.39 16.64
C ILE A 83 4.65 -10.27 16.22
N HIS A 84 5.15 -11.07 17.16
CA HIS A 84 6.29 -11.98 16.95
C HIS A 84 5.81 -13.42 16.83
N THR A 85 5.26 -13.77 15.67
CA THR A 85 4.73 -15.11 15.40
C THR A 85 4.84 -15.41 13.90
N TYR A 86 4.59 -16.67 13.52
CA TYR A 86 4.44 -17.06 12.12
C TYR A 86 3.27 -16.30 11.48
N VAL A 87 3.49 -15.82 10.25
CA VAL A 87 2.48 -15.03 9.52
C VAL A 87 1.24 -15.88 9.22
N ASP A 88 1.41 -17.17 8.97
CA ASP A 88 0.30 -18.08 8.65
C ASP A 88 -0.67 -18.22 9.83
N ASP A 89 -0.17 -18.32 11.07
CA ASP A 89 -0.99 -18.38 12.28
C ASP A 89 -1.78 -17.07 12.49
N ILE A 90 -1.16 -15.94 12.16
CA ILE A 90 -1.78 -14.61 12.26
C ILE A 90 -2.89 -14.49 11.22
N LEU A 91 -2.63 -14.84 9.97
CA LEU A 91 -3.60 -14.73 8.88
C LEU A 91 -4.76 -15.71 9.08
N THR A 92 -4.52 -16.92 9.56
CA THR A 92 -5.58 -17.89 9.88
C THR A 92 -6.54 -17.33 10.92
N GLN A 93 -6.01 -16.87 12.06
CA GLN A 93 -6.84 -16.26 13.12
C GLN A 93 -7.51 -14.96 12.67
N LEU A 94 -6.86 -14.16 11.82
CA LEU A 94 -7.45 -12.94 11.26
C LEU A 94 -8.64 -13.26 10.35
N MET A 95 -8.50 -14.25 9.48
CA MET A 95 -9.55 -14.68 8.55
C MET A 95 -10.75 -15.28 9.30
N GLU A 96 -10.50 -16.08 10.34
CA GLU A 96 -11.54 -16.56 11.25
C GLU A 96 -12.33 -15.42 11.90
N LYS A 97 -11.63 -14.39 12.39
CA LYS A 97 -12.26 -13.20 13.00
C LYS A 97 -13.03 -12.35 11.99
N LEU A 98 -12.56 -12.29 10.74
CA LEU A 98 -13.25 -11.59 9.66
C LEU A 98 -14.43 -12.40 9.07
N GLY A 99 -14.60 -13.67 9.47
CA GLY A 99 -15.60 -14.57 8.90
C GLY A 99 -15.31 -14.93 7.44
N LEU A 100 -14.04 -14.89 7.03
CA LEU A 100 -13.61 -15.19 5.66
C LEU A 100 -12.90 -16.54 5.62
N MET A 101 -13.19 -17.35 4.60
CA MET A 101 -12.48 -18.61 4.36
C MET A 101 -11.24 -18.36 3.49
N ILE A 102 -10.12 -18.98 3.85
CA ILE A 102 -8.91 -19.01 3.01
C ILE A 102 -9.16 -19.99 1.86
N PRO A 103 -9.13 -19.54 0.59
CA PRO A 103 -9.37 -20.42 -0.54
C PRO A 103 -8.22 -21.42 -0.71
N GLU A 104 -8.56 -22.65 -1.11
CA GLU A 104 -7.56 -23.66 -1.47
C GLU A 104 -6.89 -23.30 -2.81
N TYR A 105 -5.58 -23.51 -2.90
CA TYR A 105 -4.84 -23.25 -4.13
C TYR A 105 -5.27 -24.20 -5.26
N SER A 106 -5.51 -23.62 -6.43
CA SER A 106 -5.93 -24.33 -7.65
C SER A 106 -5.00 -23.92 -8.80
N ARG A 107 -4.28 -24.91 -9.38
CA ARG A 107 -3.33 -24.66 -10.48
C ARG A 107 -3.95 -23.94 -11.69
N PRO A 108 -5.18 -24.25 -12.13
CA PRO A 108 -5.83 -23.53 -13.23
C PRO A 108 -6.03 -22.02 -12.99
N ASP A 109 -6.16 -21.60 -11.73
CA ASP A 109 -6.41 -20.19 -11.36
C ASP A 109 -5.11 -19.39 -11.20
N ASP A 110 -3.96 -20.06 -11.28
CA ASP A 110 -2.65 -19.45 -11.14
C ASP A 110 -2.33 -18.56 -12.36
N PRO A 111 -2.18 -17.23 -12.16
CA PRO A 111 -1.92 -16.31 -13.27
C PRO A 111 -0.54 -16.53 -13.90
N THR A 112 0.39 -17.21 -13.22
CA THR A 112 1.72 -17.53 -13.76
C THR A 112 1.68 -18.76 -14.68
N MET A 113 0.69 -19.63 -14.51
CA MET A 113 0.49 -20.82 -15.36
C MET A 113 -0.42 -20.52 -16.56
N ALA A 114 -1.16 -19.41 -16.50
CA ALA A 114 -2.06 -19.02 -17.56
C ALA A 114 -1.29 -18.65 -18.84
N ARG A 115 -1.65 -19.27 -19.97
CA ARG A 115 -1.09 -18.94 -21.31
C ARG A 115 -1.58 -17.58 -21.84
N ARG A 116 -2.43 -16.88 -21.10
CA ARG A 116 -2.95 -15.55 -21.47
C ARG A 116 -1.95 -14.48 -21.05
N MET A 117 -1.79 -13.45 -21.88
CA MET A 117 -1.03 -12.27 -21.50
C MET A 117 -1.76 -11.57 -20.35
N VAL A 118 -1.17 -11.60 -19.15
CA VAL A 118 -1.63 -10.81 -18.01
C VAL A 118 -0.87 -9.49 -18.07
N GLU A 119 -1.60 -8.38 -18.08
CA GLU A 119 -1.00 -7.05 -18.00
C GLU A 119 -0.56 -6.79 -16.56
N TRP A 120 0.75 -6.85 -16.33
CA TRP A 120 1.36 -6.55 -15.04
C TRP A 120 1.88 -5.11 -14.96
N THR A 121 1.87 -4.38 -16.09
CA THR A 121 2.38 -3.01 -16.14
C THR A 121 1.35 -2.07 -15.55
N ILE A 122 1.75 -1.33 -14.51
CA ILE A 122 0.95 -0.23 -13.97
C ILE A 122 0.85 0.87 -15.02
N LEU A 123 -0.37 1.23 -15.39
CA LEU A 123 -0.60 2.27 -16.40
C LEU A 123 -0.35 3.66 -15.81
N ASP A 124 0.26 4.55 -16.60
CA ASP A 124 0.51 5.94 -16.18
C ASP A 124 -0.78 6.67 -15.75
N SER A 125 -1.93 6.33 -16.34
CA SER A 125 -3.24 6.88 -15.97
C SER A 125 -3.66 6.49 -14.54
N GLU A 126 -3.34 5.28 -14.09
CA GLU A 126 -3.60 4.80 -12.73
C GLU A 126 -2.70 5.53 -11.74
N VAL A 127 -1.42 5.68 -12.07
CA VAL A 127 -0.46 6.47 -11.28
C VAL A 127 -0.93 7.91 -11.12
N GLN A 128 -1.41 8.54 -12.20
CA GLN A 128 -1.94 9.89 -12.15
C GLN A 128 -3.21 9.99 -11.30
N THR A 129 -4.08 8.99 -11.37
CA THR A 129 -5.31 8.94 -10.57
C THR A 129 -4.97 8.86 -9.08
N MET A 130 -4.04 7.97 -8.72
CA MET A 130 -3.60 7.81 -7.33
C MET A 130 -2.85 9.04 -6.82
N ARG A 131 -2.04 9.69 -7.66
CA ARG A 131 -1.40 10.98 -7.35
C ARG A 131 -2.44 12.06 -7.00
N ARG A 132 -3.50 12.19 -7.78
CA ARG A 132 -4.58 13.17 -7.51
C ARG A 132 -5.27 12.87 -6.18
N LEU A 133 -5.48 11.59 -5.84
CA LEU A 133 -6.03 11.20 -4.55
C LEU A 133 -5.11 11.63 -3.41
N TYR A 134 -3.81 11.29 -3.50
CA TYR A 134 -2.79 11.72 -2.53
C TYR A 134 -2.75 13.24 -2.34
N GLU A 135 -2.77 14.03 -3.42
CA GLU A 135 -2.80 15.49 -3.33
C GLU A 135 -4.07 16.00 -2.60
N LYS A 136 -5.21 15.35 -2.84
CA LYS A 136 -6.49 15.71 -2.20
C LYS A 136 -6.52 15.35 -0.71
N THR A 137 -5.94 14.22 -0.30
CA THR A 137 -6.01 13.72 1.09
C THR A 137 -4.87 14.25 1.96
N CYS A 138 -3.62 14.17 1.46
CA CYS A 138 -2.43 14.44 2.26
C CYS A 138 -1.92 15.89 2.16
N CYS A 139 -2.22 16.63 1.07
CA CYS A 139 -1.69 17.97 0.85
C CYS A 139 -2.61 19.14 1.28
N LYS A 140 -3.85 18.89 1.73
CA LYS A 140 -4.74 19.94 2.24
C LYS A 140 -4.24 20.59 3.54
N GLY A 141 -3.24 20.01 4.22
CA GLY A 141 -2.65 20.55 5.45
C GLY A 141 -1.21 21.09 5.37
N LYS A 142 -0.49 20.98 4.24
CA LYS A 142 0.94 21.35 4.19
C LYS A 142 1.38 21.96 2.86
N LYS A 143 1.18 23.27 2.71
CA LYS A 143 2.18 24.11 2.00
C LYS A 143 3.43 24.20 2.89
N LYS A 144 4.23 23.13 2.97
CA LYS A 144 5.61 23.20 3.49
C LYS A 144 6.59 22.88 2.36
N LYS A 145 7.61 23.74 2.27
CA LYS A 145 8.46 24.01 1.11
C LYS A 145 9.40 22.85 0.69
N SER A 146 9.45 21.73 1.43
CA SER A 146 10.49 20.68 1.27
C SER A 146 10.19 19.60 0.23
N ASP A 147 8.91 19.28 -0.02
CA ASP A 147 8.56 18.10 -0.85
C ASP A 147 8.32 18.49 -2.33
N LYS A 148 8.35 19.80 -2.65
CA LYS A 148 8.22 20.32 -4.02
C LYS A 148 9.48 20.11 -4.88
N GLU A 149 10.67 20.03 -4.27
CA GLU A 149 11.92 19.91 -5.03
C GLU A 149 12.11 18.49 -5.60
N LYS A 150 11.73 17.45 -4.86
CA LYS A 150 12.00 16.05 -5.25
C LYS A 150 11.15 15.55 -6.44
N PHE A 151 10.01 16.19 -6.72
CA PHE A 151 9.14 15.83 -7.86
C PHE A 151 9.05 16.92 -8.95
N SER A 152 9.83 18.01 -8.85
CA SER A 152 9.84 19.07 -9.86
C SER A 152 10.22 18.58 -11.27
N ASN A 153 10.93 17.44 -11.34
CA ASN A 153 11.26 16.77 -12.60
C ASN A 153 10.05 16.10 -13.30
N PHE A 154 8.97 15.78 -12.59
CA PHE A 154 7.78 15.13 -13.18
C PHE A 154 6.81 16.12 -13.84
N LYS A 155 6.96 17.43 -13.59
CA LYS A 155 6.06 18.48 -14.11
C LYS A 155 6.23 18.80 -15.60
N LYS A 156 7.19 18.20 -16.30
CA LYS A 156 7.51 18.58 -17.69
C LYS A 156 6.83 17.76 -18.78
N LEU A 157 5.98 16.77 -18.47
CA LEU A 157 5.27 16.01 -19.50
C LEU A 157 3.74 16.08 -19.38
N LYS A 158 3.20 17.03 -20.17
CA LYS A 158 1.85 17.17 -20.77
C LYS A 158 0.61 17.02 -19.88
N ARG A 159 -0.10 18.16 -19.75
CA ARG A 159 -1.51 18.27 -19.39
C ARG A 159 -2.38 17.97 -20.62
N GLU A 160 -3.42 17.15 -20.48
CA GLU A 160 -4.65 17.28 -21.26
C GLU A 160 -5.87 17.29 -20.31
N PRO A 161 -6.95 18.04 -20.64
CA PRO A 161 -8.02 18.35 -19.70
C PRO A 161 -9.23 17.42 -19.82
N GLY A 162 -9.86 17.16 -18.66
CA GLY A 162 -11.29 16.86 -18.55
C GLY A 162 -11.64 15.39 -18.32
N ILE A 163 -12.05 15.04 -17.09
CA ILE A 163 -13.13 14.06 -16.78
C ILE A 163 -13.75 14.48 -15.45
N ASP A 164 -15.08 14.62 -15.45
CA ASP A 164 -15.93 15.20 -14.40
C ASP A 164 -16.05 14.33 -13.13
N ASP A 165 -16.24 14.99 -11.99
CA ASP A 165 -16.28 14.43 -10.63
C ASP A 165 -17.51 13.55 -10.36
N VAL A 166 -17.30 12.33 -9.86
CA VAL A 166 -18.34 11.49 -9.23
C VAL A 166 -18.19 11.58 -7.70
N GLN A 167 -19.26 11.99 -7.02
CA GLN A 167 -19.28 12.26 -5.57
C GLN A 167 -19.89 11.07 -4.80
N CYS A 168 -19.13 10.45 -3.90
CA CYS A 168 -19.64 9.51 -2.89
C CYS A 168 -19.74 10.18 -1.50
N ASN A 169 -20.82 9.86 -0.78
CA ASN A 169 -21.31 10.61 0.38
C ASN A 169 -20.71 10.11 1.71
N MET A 170 -20.27 11.03 2.58
CA MET A 170 -19.44 10.77 3.76
C MET A 170 -20.24 10.41 5.05
N LYS A 171 -21.50 9.98 4.92
CA LYS A 171 -22.39 9.76 6.08
C LYS A 171 -22.27 8.35 6.66
N ASP A 172 -21.98 7.35 5.83
CA ASP A 172 -22.05 5.94 6.22
C ASP A 172 -20.88 5.45 7.09
N VAL A 173 -19.80 6.24 7.21
CA VAL A 173 -18.57 5.87 7.95
C VAL A 173 -18.69 6.13 9.47
N LYS A 174 -19.64 6.97 9.90
CA LYS A 174 -19.76 7.35 11.32
C LYS A 174 -20.45 6.29 12.17
N ASP A 175 -21.43 5.60 11.60
CA ASP A 175 -22.26 4.64 12.34
C ASP A 175 -21.51 3.33 12.63
N ILE A 176 -20.56 2.95 11.77
CA ILE A 176 -19.67 1.78 11.95
C ILE A 176 -18.71 1.98 13.14
N LYS A 177 -18.31 3.23 13.41
CA LYS A 177 -17.34 3.58 14.46
C LYS A 177 -17.91 3.42 15.86
N THR A 178 -19.24 3.52 15.99
CA THR A 178 -19.95 3.36 17.26
C THR A 178 -20.15 1.89 17.62
N GLU A 179 -20.38 1.00 16.64
CA GLU A 179 -20.59 -0.44 16.90
C GLU A 179 -19.29 -1.15 17.35
N ILE A 180 -18.16 -0.83 16.73
CA ILE A 180 -16.86 -1.45 17.08
C ILE A 180 -16.41 -1.10 18.51
N LYS A 181 -16.80 0.08 19.02
CA LYS A 181 -16.41 0.51 20.38
C LYS A 181 -17.17 -0.25 21.46
N VAL A 182 -18.39 -0.72 21.16
CA VAL A 182 -19.22 -1.48 22.11
C VAL A 182 -18.72 -2.91 22.23
N GLU A 183 -18.26 -3.56 21.16
CA GLU A 183 -17.79 -4.95 21.22
C GLU A 183 -16.45 -5.14 21.97
N ILE A 184 -15.60 -4.11 22.02
CA ILE A 184 -14.31 -4.19 22.72
C ILE A 184 -14.48 -4.18 24.25
N GLU A 185 -15.50 -3.50 24.78
CA GLU A 185 -15.78 -3.49 26.23
C GLU A 185 -16.43 -4.79 26.73
N VAL A 186 -17.18 -5.50 25.87
CA VAL A 186 -17.89 -6.73 26.25
C VAL A 186 -16.94 -7.94 26.31
N ASN A 187 -15.88 -7.96 25.50
CA ASN A 187 -15.04 -9.15 25.33
C ASN A 187 -13.74 -9.17 26.16
N GLY A 188 -13.58 -8.26 27.14
CA GLY A 188 -12.62 -8.43 28.23
C GLY A 188 -11.16 -8.69 27.82
N ILE A 189 -10.68 -8.14 26.69
CA ILE A 189 -9.27 -8.26 26.30
C ILE A 189 -8.48 -7.21 27.09
N THR A 190 -7.93 -7.64 28.24
CA THR A 190 -7.03 -6.81 29.04
C THR A 190 -5.75 -6.50 28.26
N THR A 191 -5.57 -5.24 27.86
CA THR A 191 -4.29 -4.69 27.44
C THR A 191 -3.43 -4.40 28.66
N THR A 192 -2.33 -5.14 28.86
CA THR A 192 -1.24 -4.68 29.75
C THR A 192 -0.39 -3.67 28.98
N GLY A 193 -0.19 -2.50 29.59
CA GLY A 193 0.38 -1.30 28.97
C GLY A 193 1.90 -1.22 28.94
#